data_AF-A0A925ITX5-F1
#
_entry.id   AF-A0A925ITX5-F1
#
_cell.length_a   1.000
_cell.length_b   1.000
_cell.length_c   1.000
_cell.angle_alpha   90.00
_cell.angle_beta   90.00
_cell.angle_gamma   90.00
#
_symmetry.space_group_name_H-M   'P 1'
#
loop_
_entity.id
_entity.type
_entity.pdbx_description
1 polymer ?
#
loop_
_entity_poly.entity_id
_entity_poly.type
_entity_poly.pdbx_seq_one_letter_code
_entity_poly.pdbx_strand_id
1 'polypeptide(L)'
;MKTKYLLKLILFLIIIVPSHGCNDEEVKMPRPRMYPRVIYPEKSHQLFDTSFCSFNFKYPVYADIVKDSFVFEGKPFNPCWFDVNIKMLNSSLHCSYYKISKDHNLSSLINDAFNIAGKHNIKANYRKETIINNKYGVKGILFDIEGPVASPTQFYLTDEKNHFFRASLYFNSHVNPDSTAPILTFINQDIDTLIATFHWK
;
A
#
# COMPACT_ATOMS: atom_id res chain seq x y z
N MET A 1 55.85 -65.53 -21.94
CA MET A 1 55.62 -64.72 -20.71
C MET A 1 55.35 -63.24 -20.98
N LYS A 2 55.97 -62.59 -21.98
CA LYS A 2 55.84 -61.13 -22.23
C LYS A 2 54.42 -60.66 -22.63
N THR A 3 53.63 -61.48 -23.32
CA THR A 3 52.28 -61.11 -23.80
C THR A 3 51.24 -60.94 -22.69
N LYS A 4 51.36 -61.69 -21.58
CA LYS A 4 50.46 -61.56 -20.41
C LYS A 4 50.68 -60.27 -19.62
N TYR A 5 51.91 -59.74 -19.62
CA TYR A 5 52.23 -58.44 -19.03
C TYR A 5 51.77 -57.29 -19.90
N LEU A 6 51.87 -57.43 -21.22
CA LEU A 6 51.34 -56.44 -22.16
C LEU A 6 49.81 -56.28 -22.02
N LEU A 7 49.08 -57.39 -21.88
CA LEU A 7 47.62 -57.38 -21.69
C LEU A 7 47.22 -56.74 -20.34
N LYS A 8 47.98 -57.02 -19.27
CA LYS A 8 47.78 -56.38 -17.95
C LYS A 8 48.11 -54.90 -17.97
N LEU A 9 49.11 -54.47 -18.74
CA LEU A 9 49.49 -53.07 -18.88
C LEU A 9 48.42 -52.27 -19.64
N ILE A 10 47.82 -52.85 -20.67
CA ILE A 10 46.70 -52.25 -21.43
C ILE A 10 45.44 -52.15 -20.55
N LEU A 11 45.15 -53.19 -19.75
CA LEU A 11 44.02 -53.17 -18.81
C LEU A 11 44.20 -52.11 -17.70
N PHE A 12 45.44 -51.89 -17.25
CA PHE A 12 45.79 -50.85 -16.28
C PHE A 12 45.69 -49.43 -16.88
N LEU A 13 46.04 -49.26 -18.16
CA LEU A 13 45.92 -47.98 -18.87
C LEU A 13 44.46 -47.57 -19.12
N ILE A 14 43.55 -48.54 -19.33
CA ILE A 14 42.11 -48.31 -19.50
C ILE A 14 41.44 -47.89 -18.18
N ILE A 15 41.97 -48.33 -17.03
CA ILE A 15 41.48 -47.93 -15.70
C ILE A 15 41.95 -46.52 -15.29
N ILE A 16 42.97 -45.97 -15.96
CA ILE A 16 43.58 -44.67 -15.63
C ILE A 16 42.99 -43.50 -16.44
N VAL A 17 42.06 -43.74 -17.37
CA VAL A 17 41.33 -42.63 -18.02
C VAL A 17 40.53 -41.88 -16.95
N PRO A 18 40.94 -40.66 -16.55
CA PRO A 18 40.24 -39.94 -15.52
C PRO A 18 38.93 -39.40 -16.08
N SER A 19 37.89 -39.51 -15.28
CA SER A 19 36.60 -38.87 -15.44
C SER A 19 36.75 -37.34 -15.40
N HIS A 20 37.09 -36.74 -16.54
CA HIS A 20 36.86 -35.31 -16.77
C HIS A 20 35.38 -35.11 -17.12
N GLY A 21 34.59 -34.84 -16.08
CA GLY A 21 33.15 -34.64 -16.21
C GLY A 21 32.51 -34.04 -14.96
N CYS A 22 33.17 -33.07 -14.31
CA CYS A 22 32.41 -32.02 -13.63
C CYS A 22 32.33 -30.88 -14.63
N ASN A 23 31.22 -30.84 -15.37
CA ASN A 23 30.75 -29.55 -15.84
C ASN A 23 30.40 -28.80 -14.55
N ASP A 24 31.23 -27.84 -14.17
CA ASP A 24 30.81 -26.75 -13.32
C ASP A 24 29.73 -25.99 -14.12
N GLU A 25 28.53 -26.56 -14.19
CA GLU A 25 27.34 -25.76 -14.37
C GLU A 25 27.33 -24.86 -13.15
N GLU A 26 27.93 -23.66 -13.30
CA GLU A 26 27.74 -22.57 -12.38
C GLU A 26 26.25 -22.60 -12.03
N VAL A 27 25.94 -22.95 -10.78
CA VAL A 27 24.56 -22.95 -10.30
C VAL A 27 24.11 -21.53 -10.51
N LYS A 28 23.40 -21.28 -11.61
CA LYS A 28 22.95 -19.94 -12.01
C LYS A 28 21.91 -19.56 -10.99
N MET A 29 22.38 -19.00 -9.88
CA MET A 29 21.50 -18.47 -8.86
C MET A 29 20.62 -17.45 -9.57
N PRO A 30 19.29 -17.59 -9.47
CA PRO A 30 18.39 -16.65 -10.11
C PRO A 30 18.75 -15.25 -9.63
N ARG A 31 18.84 -14.31 -10.56
CA ARG A 31 19.16 -12.91 -10.22
C ARG A 31 18.21 -12.43 -9.12
N PRO A 32 18.70 -11.62 -8.17
CA PRO A 32 17.84 -11.07 -7.13
C PRO A 32 16.63 -10.40 -7.78
N ARG A 33 15.44 -10.65 -7.23
CA ARG A 33 14.20 -10.05 -7.72
C ARG A 33 14.35 -8.53 -7.65
N MET A 34 14.09 -7.87 -8.77
CA MET A 34 14.19 -6.42 -8.90
C MET A 34 12.80 -5.86 -9.18
N TYR A 35 12.38 -4.87 -8.39
CA TYR A 35 11.16 -4.14 -8.65
C TYR A 35 11.29 -3.27 -9.90
N PRO A 36 10.16 -2.93 -10.56
CA PRO A 36 10.17 -1.91 -11.60
C PRO A 36 10.83 -0.63 -11.09
N ARG A 37 11.59 0.05 -11.96
CA ARG A 37 12.17 1.35 -11.62
C ARG A 37 11.04 2.37 -11.46
N VAL A 38 10.91 2.94 -10.27
CA VAL A 38 9.96 4.02 -9.97
C VAL A 38 10.75 5.31 -9.72
N ILE A 39 10.25 6.43 -10.24
CA ILE A 39 10.80 7.76 -9.95
C ILE A 39 9.95 8.36 -8.83
N TYR A 40 10.56 8.53 -7.65
CA TYR A 40 9.88 9.09 -6.49
C TYR A 40 10.04 10.60 -6.44
N PRO A 41 8.98 11.35 -6.09
CA PRO A 41 9.11 12.76 -5.77
C PRO A 41 9.86 12.95 -4.45
N GLU A 42 10.45 14.12 -4.27
CA GLU A 42 11.05 14.49 -2.98
C GLU A 42 9.96 14.70 -1.93
N LYS A 43 10.13 14.11 -0.73
CA LYS A 43 9.15 14.22 0.35
C LYS A 43 9.17 15.62 0.96
N SER A 44 8.13 16.37 0.66
CA SER A 44 7.82 17.63 1.32
C SER A 44 6.31 17.71 1.53
N HIS A 45 5.90 18.40 2.60
CA HIS A 45 4.52 18.44 3.04
C HIS A 45 4.02 19.87 3.18
N GLN A 46 2.77 20.08 2.79
CA GLN A 46 2.03 21.32 2.96
C GLN A 46 0.81 21.11 3.86
N LEU A 47 0.29 22.19 4.41
CA LEU A 47 -0.89 22.17 5.27
C LEU A 47 -2.17 22.10 4.41
N PHE A 48 -3.07 21.20 4.76
CA PHE A 48 -4.43 21.12 4.21
C PHE A 48 -5.29 22.23 4.82
N ASP A 49 -5.03 23.48 4.44
CA ASP A 49 -5.89 24.57 4.89
C ASP A 49 -7.00 24.81 3.88
N THR A 50 -8.16 24.27 4.20
CA THR A 50 -9.38 24.55 3.49
C THR A 50 -10.41 25.15 4.43
N SER A 51 -10.90 26.33 4.06
CA SER A 51 -11.92 27.08 4.82
C SER A 51 -13.28 26.38 4.91
N PHE A 52 -13.47 25.30 4.16
CA PHE A 52 -14.74 24.58 4.05
C PHE A 52 -14.83 23.32 4.93
N CYS A 53 -13.75 22.92 5.62
CA CYS A 53 -13.74 21.75 6.51
C CYS A 53 -13.26 22.04 7.93
N SER A 54 -13.86 21.33 8.90
CA SER A 54 -13.56 21.43 10.34
C SER A 54 -12.41 20.53 10.79
N PHE A 55 -11.36 20.40 9.97
CA PHE A 55 -10.14 19.65 10.30
C PHE A 55 -8.96 20.17 9.48
N ASN A 56 -7.76 19.77 9.88
CA ASN A 56 -6.53 20.10 9.17
C ASN A 56 -5.51 18.97 9.34
N PHE A 57 -4.62 18.80 8.35
CA PHE A 57 -3.54 17.80 8.34
C PHE A 57 -2.46 18.23 7.35
N LYS A 58 -1.31 17.55 7.38
CA LYS A 58 -0.27 17.72 6.36
C LYS A 58 -0.38 16.65 5.28
N TYR A 59 -0.15 17.04 4.03
CA TYR A 59 -0.17 16.16 2.88
C TYR A 59 0.96 16.53 1.91
N PRO A 60 1.38 15.63 1.00
CA PRO A 60 2.55 15.87 0.19
C PRO A 60 2.33 17.00 -0.83
N VAL A 61 3.38 17.79 -1.10
CA VAL A 61 3.34 18.92 -2.05
C VAL A 61 3.10 18.51 -3.51
N TYR A 62 3.38 17.25 -3.83
CA TYR A 62 3.18 16.64 -5.15
C TYR A 62 1.78 16.03 -5.33
N ALA A 63 0.88 16.24 -4.36
CA ALA A 63 -0.51 15.82 -4.46
C ALA A 63 -1.44 17.01 -4.74
N ASP A 64 -2.46 16.74 -5.55
CA ASP A 64 -3.52 17.68 -5.86
C ASP A 64 -4.79 17.34 -5.08
N ILE A 65 -5.44 18.35 -4.47
CA ILE A 65 -6.76 18.18 -3.88
C ILE A 65 -7.83 18.32 -4.98
N VAL A 66 -8.55 17.24 -5.25
CA VAL A 66 -9.65 17.20 -6.22
C VAL A 66 -10.95 17.04 -5.45
N LYS A 67 -11.80 18.06 -5.43
CA LYS A 67 -13.11 17.96 -4.78
C LYS A 67 -14.06 17.10 -5.61
N ASP A 68 -14.93 16.36 -4.93
CA ASP A 68 -16.00 15.66 -5.62
C ASP A 68 -16.91 16.67 -6.33
N SER A 69 -17.14 16.44 -7.62
CA SER A 69 -18.01 17.24 -8.48
C SER A 69 -19.46 16.76 -8.44
N PHE A 70 -19.80 15.76 -7.62
CA PHE A 70 -21.19 15.35 -7.43
C PHE A 70 -22.00 16.47 -6.76
N VAL A 71 -22.71 17.21 -7.62
CA VAL A 71 -23.63 18.28 -7.24
C VAL A 71 -25.04 17.70 -7.24
N PHE A 72 -25.70 17.73 -6.09
CA PHE A 72 -27.14 17.46 -5.98
C PHE A 72 -27.84 18.80 -5.70
N GLU A 73 -28.82 19.18 -6.52
CA GLU A 73 -29.57 20.45 -6.39
C GLU A 73 -28.69 21.71 -6.29
N GLY A 74 -27.60 21.78 -7.07
CA GLY A 74 -26.74 22.97 -7.12
C GLY A 74 -25.76 23.11 -5.94
N LYS A 75 -25.67 22.14 -5.03
CA LYS A 75 -24.65 22.08 -3.97
C LYS A 75 -23.85 20.77 -4.05
N PRO A 76 -22.54 20.77 -3.75
CA PRO A 76 -21.80 19.52 -3.59
C PRO A 76 -22.47 18.70 -2.48
N PHE A 77 -22.71 17.42 -2.74
CA PHE A 77 -23.38 16.51 -1.80
C PHE A 77 -22.76 16.58 -0.39
N ASN A 78 -21.43 16.71 -0.32
CA ASN A 78 -20.72 17.11 0.88
C ASN A 78 -19.44 17.86 0.50
N PRO A 79 -19.25 19.14 0.92
CA PRO A 79 -18.10 19.94 0.51
C PRO A 79 -16.75 19.40 1.02
N CYS A 80 -16.77 18.51 2.02
CA CYS A 80 -15.59 17.88 2.61
C CYS A 80 -15.30 16.48 2.06
N TRP A 81 -15.89 16.12 0.92
CA TRP A 81 -15.50 14.94 0.17
C TRP A 81 -14.55 15.35 -0.96
N PHE A 82 -13.37 14.75 -0.96
CA PHE A 82 -12.31 15.10 -1.89
C PHE A 82 -11.31 13.95 -1.99
N ASP A 83 -10.52 13.99 -3.05
CA ASP A 83 -9.44 13.07 -3.31
C ASP A 83 -8.10 13.81 -3.16
N VAL A 84 -7.14 13.18 -2.50
CA VAL A 84 -5.74 13.58 -2.57
C VAL A 84 -5.10 12.78 -3.69
N ASN A 85 -5.00 13.38 -4.87
CA ASN A 85 -4.55 12.72 -6.08
C ASN A 85 -3.02 12.83 -6.23
N ILE A 86 -2.34 11.69 -6.27
CA ILE A 86 -0.89 11.58 -6.48
C ILE A 86 -0.66 11.00 -7.88
N LYS A 87 -0.76 11.87 -8.89
CA LYS A 87 -0.69 11.49 -10.32
C LYS A 87 0.62 10.77 -10.67
N MET A 88 1.74 11.22 -10.11
CA MET A 88 3.07 10.64 -10.37
C MET A 88 3.18 9.17 -9.95
N LEU A 89 2.37 8.73 -8.99
CA LEU A 89 2.34 7.36 -8.48
C LEU A 89 1.07 6.60 -8.87
N ASN A 90 0.28 7.17 -9.78
CA ASN A 90 -0.98 6.61 -10.28
C ASN A 90 -1.94 6.17 -9.15
N SER A 91 -2.06 7.01 -8.12
CA SER A 91 -2.82 6.68 -6.91
C SER A 91 -3.62 7.87 -6.40
N SER A 92 -4.75 7.59 -5.78
CA SER A 92 -5.62 8.59 -5.17
C SER A 92 -6.04 8.15 -3.78
N LEU A 93 -5.98 9.05 -2.79
CA LEU A 93 -6.56 8.84 -1.48
C LEU A 93 -7.95 9.47 -1.45
N HIS A 94 -8.99 8.64 -1.53
CA HIS A 94 -10.37 9.10 -1.46
C HIS A 94 -10.74 9.41 -0.02
N CYS A 95 -11.20 10.63 0.25
CA CYS A 95 -11.49 11.12 1.58
C CYS A 95 -12.97 11.50 1.70
N SER A 96 -13.60 11.05 2.78
CA SER A 96 -15.00 11.36 3.09
C SER A 96 -15.14 11.77 4.54
N TYR A 97 -15.95 12.79 4.77
CA TYR A 97 -16.24 13.32 6.10
C TYR A 97 -17.73 13.22 6.41
N TYR A 98 -18.03 12.85 7.65
CA TYR A 98 -19.37 12.77 8.20
C TYR A 98 -19.40 13.47 9.56
N LYS A 99 -20.47 14.24 9.78
CA LYS A 99 -20.81 14.73 11.11
C LYS A 99 -21.60 13.64 11.83
N ILE A 100 -21.14 13.24 13.01
CA ILE A 100 -21.84 12.26 13.84
C ILE A 100 -23.16 12.90 14.30
N SER A 101 -24.26 12.19 14.05
CA SER A 101 -25.62 12.64 14.36
C SER A 101 -26.52 11.45 14.70
N LYS A 102 -27.81 11.69 14.95
CA LYS A 102 -28.78 10.61 15.19
C LYS A 102 -28.95 9.71 13.95
N ASP A 103 -28.93 10.30 12.76
CA ASP A 103 -29.07 9.58 11.48
C ASP A 103 -27.76 8.89 11.07
N HIS A 104 -26.61 9.46 11.47
CA HIS A 104 -25.28 8.90 11.23
C HIS A 104 -24.57 8.67 12.56
N ASN A 105 -25.02 7.66 13.31
CA ASN A 105 -24.42 7.33 14.59
C ASN A 105 -23.02 6.71 14.40
N LEU A 106 -22.15 6.89 15.39
CA LEU A 106 -20.76 6.44 15.35
C LEU A 106 -20.65 4.93 15.06
N SER A 107 -21.47 4.11 15.70
CA SER A 107 -21.44 2.66 15.52
C SER A 107 -21.74 2.25 14.08
N SER A 108 -22.69 2.90 13.42
CA SER A 108 -23.01 2.67 12.02
C SER A 108 -21.83 3.04 11.12
N LEU A 109 -21.23 4.21 11.34
CA LEU A 109 -20.11 4.68 10.54
C LEU A 109 -18.87 3.78 10.68
N ILE A 110 -18.60 3.30 11.90
CA ILE A 110 -17.56 2.31 12.16
C ILE A 110 -17.89 1.01 11.42
N ASN A 111 -19.11 0.48 11.59
CA ASN A 111 -19.52 -0.76 10.91
C ASN A 111 -19.40 -0.65 9.39
N ASP A 112 -19.78 0.48 8.81
CA ASP A 112 -19.63 0.75 7.37
C ASP A 112 -18.17 0.78 6.93
N ALA A 113 -17.28 1.39 7.72
CA ALA A 113 -15.85 1.37 7.46
C ALA A 113 -15.29 -0.07 7.45
N PHE A 114 -15.66 -0.88 8.44
CA PHE A 114 -15.28 -2.30 8.52
C PHE A 114 -15.87 -3.12 7.36
N ASN A 115 -17.14 -2.89 7.00
CA ASN A 115 -17.81 -3.57 5.90
C ASN A 115 -17.13 -3.28 4.57
N ILE A 116 -16.77 -2.01 4.31
CA ILE A 116 -16.15 -1.63 3.04
C ILE A 116 -14.70 -2.11 2.97
N ALA A 117 -13.94 -2.05 4.07
CA ALA A 117 -12.65 -2.75 4.16
C ALA A 117 -12.83 -4.27 3.94
N GLY A 118 -13.93 -4.83 4.43
CA GLY A 118 -14.41 -6.21 4.19
C GLY A 118 -14.62 -6.58 2.72
N LYS A 119 -15.21 -5.70 1.92
CA LYS A 119 -15.48 -5.99 0.50
C LYS A 119 -14.21 -6.28 -0.30
N HIS A 120 -13.10 -5.65 0.07
CA HIS A 120 -11.80 -5.90 -0.56
C HIS A 120 -11.09 -7.15 -0.03
N ASN A 121 -11.53 -7.73 1.10
CA ASN A 121 -10.94 -8.95 1.65
C ASN A 121 -11.17 -10.20 0.79
N ILE A 122 -12.17 -10.20 -0.10
CA ILE A 122 -12.46 -11.37 -0.96
C ILE A 122 -11.24 -11.75 -1.82
N LYS A 123 -10.37 -10.77 -2.13
CA LYS A 123 -9.10 -10.95 -2.83
C LYS A 123 -7.86 -10.73 -1.96
N ALA A 124 -8.03 -10.45 -0.68
CA ALA A 124 -6.91 -10.18 0.22
C ALA A 124 -6.38 -11.49 0.82
N ASN A 125 -5.07 -11.53 1.01
CA ASN A 125 -4.40 -12.63 1.70
C ASN A 125 -4.44 -12.43 3.21
N TYR A 126 -4.34 -11.17 3.66
CA TYR A 126 -4.27 -10.82 5.07
C TYR A 126 -4.77 -9.39 5.30
N ARG A 127 -5.29 -9.13 6.50
CA ARG A 127 -5.63 -7.80 6.97
C ARG A 127 -5.03 -7.58 8.35
N LYS A 128 -4.32 -6.47 8.52
CA LYS A 128 -3.84 -5.97 9.80
C LYS A 128 -4.66 -4.74 10.20
N GLU A 129 -5.04 -4.69 11.47
CA GLU A 129 -5.77 -3.59 12.07
C GLU A 129 -4.87 -2.91 13.10
N THR A 130 -4.59 -1.62 12.92
CA THR A 130 -3.75 -0.84 13.82
C THR A 130 -4.59 0.27 14.45
N ILE A 131 -4.59 0.34 15.79
CA ILE A 131 -5.27 1.40 16.51
C ILE A 131 -4.53 2.72 16.28
N ILE A 132 -5.27 3.74 15.85
CA ILE A 132 -4.77 5.10 15.72
C ILE A 132 -5.11 5.85 17.00
N ASN A 133 -4.10 6.49 17.59
CA ASN A 133 -4.27 7.50 18.62
C ASN A 133 -3.17 8.54 18.47
N ASN A 134 -3.52 9.75 18.04
CA ASN A 134 -2.53 10.80 17.81
C ASN A 134 -2.48 11.81 18.97
N LYS A 135 -1.48 12.69 18.95
CA LYS A 135 -1.26 13.69 20.00
C LYS A 135 -2.37 14.73 20.14
N TYR A 136 -3.30 14.81 19.19
CA TYR A 136 -4.44 15.72 19.20
C TYR A 136 -5.73 15.05 19.70
N GLY A 137 -5.64 13.82 20.22
CA GLY A 137 -6.79 13.07 20.71
C GLY A 137 -7.68 12.46 19.62
N VAL A 138 -7.19 12.42 18.38
CA VAL A 138 -7.88 11.76 17.27
C VAL A 138 -7.65 10.26 17.38
N LYS A 139 -8.74 9.50 17.33
CA LYS A 139 -8.74 8.04 17.43
C LYS A 139 -9.22 7.40 16.13
N GLY A 140 -8.91 6.13 15.92
CA GLY A 140 -9.39 5.42 14.74
C GLY A 140 -8.76 4.05 14.56
N ILE A 141 -8.97 3.46 13.39
CA ILE A 141 -8.33 2.22 12.98
C ILE A 141 -7.78 2.40 11.56
N LEU A 142 -6.54 1.95 11.37
CA LEU A 142 -5.90 1.75 10.09
C LEU A 142 -5.99 0.27 9.70
N PHE A 143 -6.44 0.02 8.49
CA PHE A 143 -6.54 -1.27 7.84
C PHE A 143 -5.44 -1.36 6.77
N ASP A 144 -4.45 -2.23 7.01
CA ASP A 144 -3.53 -2.67 5.97
C ASP A 144 -4.05 -3.97 5.39
N ILE A 145 -4.30 -3.99 4.08
CA ILE A 145 -4.87 -5.10 3.35
C ILE A 145 -3.83 -5.59 2.35
N GLU A 146 -3.31 -6.80 2.58
CA GLU A 146 -2.32 -7.43 1.72
C GLU A 146 -2.97 -8.26 0.63
N GLY A 147 -2.37 -8.28 -0.56
CA GLY A 147 -2.84 -9.05 -1.71
C GLY A 147 -3.17 -8.16 -2.90
N PRO A 148 -3.67 -8.76 -4.01
CA PRO A 148 -4.01 -8.05 -5.25
C PRO A 148 -5.32 -7.25 -5.10
N VAL A 149 -5.33 -6.31 -4.16
CA VAL A 149 -6.48 -5.45 -3.84
C VAL A 149 -6.26 -4.05 -4.38
N ALA A 150 -7.31 -3.42 -4.91
CA ALA A 150 -7.24 -2.07 -5.44
C ALA A 150 -7.00 -1.02 -4.34
N SER A 151 -7.42 -1.32 -3.11
CA SER A 151 -7.32 -0.42 -1.97
C SER A 151 -6.61 -1.06 -0.77
N PRO A 152 -5.26 -1.03 -0.75
CA PRO A 152 -4.46 -1.73 0.26
C PRO A 152 -4.34 -1.01 1.60
N THR A 153 -4.62 0.29 1.66
CA THR A 153 -4.59 1.05 2.92
C THR A 153 -5.87 1.84 3.06
N GLN A 154 -6.59 1.61 4.14
CA GLN A 154 -7.83 2.32 4.48
C GLN A 154 -7.79 2.69 5.96
N PHE A 155 -8.44 3.77 6.34
CA PHE A 155 -8.55 4.12 7.75
C PHE A 155 -9.77 5.01 7.99
N TYR A 156 -10.16 5.09 9.25
CA TYR A 156 -11.05 6.14 9.72
C TYR A 156 -10.47 6.82 10.95
N LEU A 157 -10.87 8.07 11.17
CA LEU A 157 -10.49 8.96 12.25
C LEU A 157 -11.75 9.57 12.86
N THR A 158 -11.79 9.69 14.19
CA THR A 158 -12.94 10.25 14.90
C THR A 158 -12.53 10.91 16.22
N ASP A 159 -13.33 11.86 16.69
CA ASP A 159 -13.32 12.36 18.07
C ASP A 159 -14.32 11.61 18.99
N GLU A 160 -14.94 10.55 18.47
CA GLU A 160 -16.02 9.74 19.07
C GLU A 160 -17.33 10.51 19.36
N LYS A 161 -17.41 11.80 19.01
CA LYS A 161 -18.51 12.68 19.43
C LYS A 161 -19.20 13.35 18.26
N ASN A 162 -18.45 14.07 17.42
CA ASN A 162 -18.99 14.95 16.39
C ASN A 162 -18.45 14.66 15.00
N HIS A 163 -17.24 14.11 14.90
CA HIS A 163 -16.49 14.04 13.66
C HIS A 163 -16.12 12.62 13.32
N PHE A 164 -16.33 12.25 12.06
CA PHE A 164 -15.89 10.99 11.50
C PHE A 164 -15.30 11.26 10.10
N PHE A 165 -14.02 10.97 9.93
CA PHE A 165 -13.30 11.07 8.67
C PHE A 165 -12.88 9.68 8.25
N ARG A 166 -13.00 9.38 6.96
CA ARG A 166 -12.59 8.11 6.39
C ARG A 166 -11.75 8.36 5.16
N ALA A 167 -10.71 7.56 4.97
CA ALA A 167 -9.94 7.58 3.76
C ALA A 167 -9.58 6.18 3.26
N SER A 168 -9.43 6.04 1.96
CA SER A 168 -9.02 4.81 1.30
C SER A 168 -8.11 5.10 0.13
N LEU A 169 -6.90 4.56 0.17
CA LEU A 169 -5.93 4.66 -0.91
C LEU A 169 -6.35 3.73 -2.03
N TYR A 170 -6.40 4.21 -3.26
CA TYR A 170 -6.64 3.43 -4.47
C TYR A 170 -5.50 3.62 -5.45
N PHE A 171 -5.11 2.53 -6.11
CA PHE A 171 -4.29 2.59 -7.31
C PHE A 171 -5.19 2.61 -8.55
N ASN A 172 -4.93 3.53 -9.49
CA ASN A 172 -5.71 3.67 -10.72
C ASN A 172 -5.32 2.64 -11.80
N SER A 173 -4.50 1.64 -11.44
CA SER A 173 -4.07 0.54 -12.30
C SER A 173 -4.29 -0.79 -11.59
N HIS A 174 -4.31 -1.89 -12.37
CA HIS A 174 -4.38 -3.22 -11.79
C HIS A 174 -3.24 -3.45 -10.79
N VAL A 175 -3.58 -3.78 -9.55
CA VAL A 175 -2.61 -3.95 -8.48
C VAL A 175 -1.94 -5.31 -8.60
N ASN A 176 -0.64 -5.30 -8.84
CA ASN A 176 0.23 -6.45 -8.64
C ASN A 176 1.04 -6.21 -7.35
N PRO A 177 0.82 -6.99 -6.27
CA PRO A 177 1.44 -6.77 -4.97
C PRO A 177 2.96 -6.58 -5.04
N ASP A 178 3.64 -7.37 -5.86
CA ASP A 178 5.09 -7.28 -6.00
C ASP A 178 5.47 -5.94 -6.65
N SER A 179 4.77 -5.50 -7.70
CA SER A 179 5.14 -4.26 -8.40
C SER A 179 4.72 -2.99 -7.65
N THR A 180 3.63 -3.04 -6.88
CA THR A 180 3.08 -1.87 -6.18
C THR A 180 3.61 -1.71 -4.76
N ALA A 181 4.18 -2.77 -4.16
CA ALA A 181 4.76 -2.72 -2.82
C ALA A 181 5.66 -1.49 -2.56
N PRO A 182 6.67 -1.16 -3.41
CA PRO A 182 7.56 -0.05 -3.11
C PRO A 182 6.87 1.33 -3.25
N ILE A 183 5.83 1.43 -4.08
CA ILE A 183 5.00 2.64 -4.18
C ILE A 183 4.09 2.76 -2.95
N LEU A 184 3.47 1.66 -2.53
CA LEU A 184 2.62 1.61 -1.34
C LEU A 184 3.41 2.01 -0.08
N THR A 185 4.61 1.44 0.12
CA THR A 185 5.48 1.82 1.24
C THR A 185 5.81 3.31 1.23
N PHE A 186 6.10 3.88 0.05
CA PHE A 186 6.39 5.30 -0.08
C PHE A 186 5.19 6.18 0.29
N ILE A 187 3.99 5.85 -0.20
CA ILE A 187 2.75 6.60 0.07
C ILE A 187 2.32 6.44 1.54
N ASN A 188 2.50 5.25 2.12
CA ASN A 188 2.09 5.00 3.52
C ASN A 188 2.82 5.91 4.50
N GLN A 189 4.07 6.28 4.23
CA GLN A 189 4.78 7.28 5.04
C GLN A 189 4.13 8.69 4.97
N ASP A 190 3.51 9.04 3.84
CA ASP A 190 2.75 10.30 3.73
C ASP A 190 1.41 10.19 4.46
N ILE A 191 0.76 9.02 4.40
CA ILE A 191 -0.45 8.72 5.16
C ILE A 191 -0.19 8.75 6.67
N ASP A 192 0.94 8.21 7.13
CA ASP A 192 1.37 8.28 8.53
C ASP A 192 1.53 9.73 8.97
N THR A 193 2.15 10.55 8.13
CA THR A 193 2.31 11.99 8.39
C THR A 193 0.95 12.70 8.44
N LEU A 194 0.04 12.36 7.53
CA LEU A 194 -1.33 12.86 7.52
C LEU A 194 -2.03 12.53 8.84
N ILE A 195 -2.05 11.26 9.24
CA ILE A 195 -2.72 10.79 10.47
C ILE A 195 -2.09 11.43 11.72
N ALA A 196 -0.76 11.50 11.77
CA ALA A 196 -0.04 12.06 12.92
C ALA A 196 -0.26 13.57 13.08
N THR A 197 -0.55 14.28 11.98
CA THR A 197 -0.78 15.73 11.98
C THR A 197 -2.26 16.10 11.96
N PHE A 198 -3.15 15.14 11.78
CA PHE A 198 -4.60 15.34 11.71
C PHE A 198 -5.16 15.89 13.02
N HIS A 199 -5.94 16.95 12.95
CA HIS A 199 -6.68 17.48 14.09
C HIS A 199 -7.98 18.15 13.65
N TRP A 200 -8.99 18.07 14.52
CA TRP A 200 -10.27 18.75 14.36
C TRP A 200 -10.12 20.25 14.70
N LYS A 201 -10.93 21.10 14.05
CA LYS A 201 -11.01 22.54 14.36
C LYS A 201 -12.10 22.81 15.39
#